data_AF-A0A1M7FJT1-F1
#
_entry.id   AF-A0A1M7FJT1-F1
#
_cell.length_a   1.000
_cell.length_b   1.000
_cell.length_c   1.000
_cell.angle_alpha   90.00
_cell.angle_beta   90.00
_cell.angle_gamma   90.00
#
_symmetry.space_group_name_H-M   'P 1'
#
loop_
_entity.id
_entity.type
_entity.pdbx_description
1 polymer ?
#
loop_
_entity_poly.entity_id
_entity_poly.type
_entity_poly.pdbx_seq_one_letter_code
_entity_poly.pdbx_strand_id
1 'polypeptide(L)'
;MVAFLKSLLERETIGTKALADIGRTADPRVADLILKSELDQGSICILLQSEIARKDAAVAAPHRRPVNEHRVQSTLEQAIAYARFTQNELVRTIEEAVLNIFDAELNSHLMKILRFHRQQIEQLETLLA
;
A
#
# COMPACT_ATOMS: atom_id res chain seq x y z
N MET A 1 2.48 6.67 -17.34
CA MET A 1 1.78 7.24 -16.16
C MET A 1 0.67 6.32 -15.65
N VAL A 2 -0.40 6.09 -16.41
CA VAL A 2 -1.51 5.20 -15.98
C VAL A 2 -1.02 3.79 -15.60
N ALA A 3 -0.15 3.18 -16.41
CA ALA A 3 0.41 1.87 -16.11
C ALA A 3 1.17 1.84 -14.76
N PHE A 4 1.91 2.92 -14.46
CA PHE A 4 2.58 3.07 -13.17
C PHE A 4 1.56 3.16 -12.03
N LEU A 5 0.51 3.98 -12.16
CA LEU A 5 -0.53 4.10 -11.13
C LEU A 5 -1.29 2.79 -10.91
N LYS A 6 -1.56 2.02 -11.97
CA LYS A 6 -2.17 0.68 -11.86
C LYS A 6 -1.26 -0.29 -11.11
N SER A 7 0.03 -0.30 -11.44
CA SER A 7 1.01 -1.13 -10.71
C SER A 7 1.16 -0.70 -9.25
N LEU A 8 1.17 0.60 -8.97
CA LEU A 8 1.23 1.12 -7.61
C LEU A 8 -0.03 0.71 -6.83
N LEU A 9 -1.23 0.85 -7.40
CA LEU A 9 -2.49 0.41 -6.78
C LEU A 9 -2.49 -1.10 -6.45
N GLU A 10 -1.97 -1.95 -7.34
CA GLU A 10 -1.83 -3.38 -7.06
C GLU A 10 -0.92 -3.63 -5.85
N ARG A 11 0.21 -2.93 -5.76
CA ARG A 11 1.14 -3.02 -4.62
C ARG A 11 0.53 -2.50 -3.33
N GLU A 12 -0.21 -1.39 -3.37
CA GLU A 12 -0.94 -0.86 -2.21
C GLU A 12 -2.01 -1.82 -1.70
N THR A 13 -2.69 -2.51 -2.63
CA THR A 13 -3.67 -3.53 -2.29
C THR A 13 -3.00 -4.72 -1.59
N ILE A 14 -1.80 -5.11 -2.03
CA ILE A 14 -1.00 -6.16 -1.38
C ILE A 14 -0.57 -5.70 0.03
N GLY A 15 -0.09 -4.46 0.18
CA GLY A 15 0.32 -3.92 1.49
C GLY A 15 -0.86 -3.83 2.48
N THR A 16 -2.03 -3.40 2.01
CA THR A 16 -3.27 -3.39 2.80
C THR A 16 -3.61 -4.80 3.30
N LYS A 17 -3.53 -5.80 2.41
CA LYS A 17 -3.74 -7.21 2.78
C LYS A 17 -2.71 -7.68 3.81
N ALA A 18 -1.45 -7.29 3.69
CA ALA A 18 -0.40 -7.68 4.64
C ALA A 18 -0.65 -7.10 6.05
N LEU A 19 -1.13 -5.85 6.13
CA LEU A 19 -1.53 -5.23 7.41
C LEU A 19 -2.74 -5.93 8.02
N ALA A 20 -3.76 -6.25 7.21
CA ALA A 20 -4.92 -7.02 7.66
C ALA A 20 -4.53 -8.41 8.20
N ASP A 21 -3.46 -9.02 7.67
CA ASP A 21 -2.97 -10.32 8.12
C ASP A 21 -2.35 -10.24 9.53
N ILE A 22 -1.70 -9.11 9.86
CA ILE A 22 -1.26 -8.82 11.22
C ILE A 22 -2.46 -8.68 12.15
N GLY A 23 -3.46 -7.86 11.78
CA GLY A 23 -4.65 -7.65 12.61
C GLY A 23 -5.42 -8.93 12.94
N ARG A 24 -5.40 -9.92 12.03
CA ARG A 24 -6.03 -11.23 12.24
C ARG A 24 -5.24 -12.19 13.13
N THR A 25 -3.95 -11.96 13.32
CA THR A 25 -3.04 -12.85 14.07
C THR A 25 -2.55 -12.25 15.38
N ALA A 26 -2.69 -10.94 15.55
CA ALA A 26 -2.21 -10.22 16.72
C ALA A 26 -3.21 -10.21 17.88
N ASP A 27 -2.72 -9.84 19.07
CA ASP A 27 -3.59 -9.50 20.19
C ASP A 27 -4.41 -8.23 19.89
N PRO A 28 -5.53 -7.98 20.60
CA PRO A 28 -6.42 -6.85 20.32
C PRO A 28 -5.73 -5.48 20.32
N ARG A 29 -4.72 -5.26 21.18
CA ARG A 29 -4.02 -3.97 21.25
C ARG A 29 -3.20 -3.72 19.99
N VAL A 30 -2.51 -4.73 19.50
CA VAL A 30 -1.73 -4.64 18.26
C VAL A 30 -2.66 -4.60 17.03
N ALA A 31 -3.78 -5.33 17.06
CA ALA A 31 -4.78 -5.30 16.01
C ALA A 31 -5.39 -3.91 15.82
N ASP A 32 -5.78 -3.22 16.90
CA ASP A 32 -6.31 -1.85 16.85
C ASP A 32 -5.27 -0.86 16.29
N LEU A 33 -4.01 -1.03 16.69
CA LEU A 33 -2.91 -0.17 16.24
C LEU A 33 -2.64 -0.33 14.74
N ILE A 34 -2.72 -1.55 14.21
CA ILE A 34 -2.51 -1.84 12.78
C ILE A 34 -3.74 -1.52 11.94
N LEU A 35 -4.95 -1.61 12.49
CA LEU A 35 -6.18 -1.27 11.77
C LEU A 35 -6.14 0.15 11.21
N LYS A 36 -5.60 1.11 11.97
CA LYS A 36 -5.41 2.48 11.46
C LYS A 36 -4.54 2.51 10.20
N SER A 37 -3.41 1.80 10.22
CA SER A 37 -2.49 1.71 9.10
C SER A 37 -3.14 1.02 7.89
N GLU A 38 -3.97 0.00 8.11
CA GLU A 38 -4.76 -0.65 7.07
C GLU A 38 -5.75 0.31 6.42
N LEU A 39 -6.51 1.07 7.21
CA LEU A 39 -7.51 2.02 6.73
C LEU A 39 -6.88 3.20 5.95
N ASP A 40 -5.75 3.71 6.45
CA ASP A 40 -5.02 4.79 5.79
C ASP A 40 -4.47 4.31 4.43
N GLN A 41 -3.95 3.08 4.35
CA GLN A 41 -3.49 2.49 3.09
C GLN A 41 -4.65 2.17 2.13
N GLY A 42 -5.82 1.78 2.66
CA GLY A 42 -7.06 1.69 1.89
C GLY A 42 -7.47 3.03 1.27
N SER A 43 -7.26 4.13 1.99
CA SER A 43 -7.54 5.48 1.47
C SER A 43 -6.58 5.87 0.33
N ILE A 44 -5.32 5.41 0.38
CA ILE A 44 -4.36 5.56 -0.73
C ILE A 44 -4.83 4.80 -1.96
N CYS A 45 -5.34 3.58 -1.80
CA CYS A 45 -5.93 2.82 -2.91
C CYS A 45 -7.05 3.59 -3.60
N ILE A 46 -7.94 4.23 -2.83
CA ILE A 46 -9.05 5.04 -3.37
C ILE A 46 -8.52 6.28 -4.11
N LEU A 47 -7.50 6.95 -3.57
CA LEU A 47 -6.85 8.08 -4.24
C LEU A 47 -6.25 7.65 -5.58
N LEU A 48 -5.51 6.55 -5.63
CA LEU A 48 -4.90 6.03 -6.86
C LEU A 48 -5.96 5.61 -7.89
N GLN A 49 -7.05 4.98 -7.46
CA GLN A 49 -8.18 4.67 -8.34
C GLN A 49 -8.78 5.93 -8.96
N SER A 50 -8.93 6.99 -8.17
CA SER A 50 -9.43 8.28 -8.64
C SER A 50 -8.47 8.95 -9.63
N GLU A 51 -7.16 8.90 -9.37
CA GLU A 51 -6.12 9.38 -10.28
C GLU A 51 -6.06 8.59 -11.59
N ILE A 52 -6.20 7.26 -11.50
CA ILE A 52 -6.31 6.39 -12.67
C ILE A 52 -7.56 6.76 -13.46
N ALA A 53 -8.74 6.85 -12.84
CA ALA A 53 -9.98 7.20 -13.52
C ALA A 53 -9.91 8.56 -14.19
N ARG A 54 -9.32 9.57 -13.53
CA ARG A 54 -9.08 10.91 -14.10
C ARG A 54 -8.21 10.85 -15.36
N LYS A 55 -7.20 9.98 -15.39
CA LYS A 55 -6.27 9.81 -16.52
C LYS A 55 -6.78 8.80 -17.58
N ASP A 56 -7.59 7.82 -17.19
CA ASP A 56 -8.24 6.80 -18.05
C ASP A 56 -9.54 7.33 -18.68
N ALA A 57 -10.20 8.35 -18.13
CA ALA A 57 -11.31 9.04 -18.81
C ALA A 57 -10.89 9.65 -20.17
N ALA A 58 -9.59 9.69 -20.48
CA ALA A 58 -9.03 10.02 -21.79
C ALA A 58 -8.89 8.81 -22.75
N VAL A 59 -8.89 7.56 -22.27
CA VAL A 59 -8.81 6.34 -23.09
C VAL A 59 -9.51 5.18 -22.39
N ALA A 60 -10.60 4.68 -22.96
CA ALA A 60 -11.35 3.55 -22.42
C ALA A 60 -10.54 2.24 -22.45
N ALA A 61 -10.49 1.52 -21.32
CA ALA A 61 -10.10 0.10 -21.30
C ALA A 61 -10.55 -0.64 -20.01
N PRO A 62 -10.63 -1.99 -20.05
CA PRO A 62 -11.53 -2.79 -19.23
C PRO A 62 -10.94 -3.29 -17.90
N HIS A 63 -11.84 -3.60 -16.95
CA HIS A 63 -11.55 -4.18 -15.64
C HIS A 63 -11.08 -5.64 -15.72
N ARG A 64 -9.95 -5.96 -15.08
CA ARG A 64 -9.56 -7.34 -14.72
C ARG A 64 -10.07 -7.68 -13.32
N ARG A 65 -10.59 -8.91 -13.16
CA ARG A 65 -11.00 -9.48 -11.86
C ARG A 65 -9.78 -9.87 -11.02
N PRO A 66 -9.85 -9.73 -9.69
CA PRO A 66 -8.79 -10.20 -8.80
C PRO A 66 -8.78 -11.73 -8.76
N VAL A 67 -7.56 -12.30 -8.72
CA VAL A 67 -7.32 -13.73 -8.51
C VAL A 67 -7.39 -14.03 -7.01
N ASN A 68 -8.17 -15.05 -6.64
CA ASN A 68 -8.24 -15.56 -5.27
C ASN A 68 -6.97 -16.35 -4.97
N GLU A 69 -6.04 -15.74 -4.24
CA GLU A 69 -4.92 -16.47 -3.65
C GLU A 69 -5.38 -17.21 -2.40
N HIS A 70 -5.03 -18.50 -2.32
CA HIS A 70 -5.23 -19.30 -1.12
C HIS A 70 -4.29 -18.78 -0.02
N ARG A 71 -4.86 -18.20 1.04
CA ARG A 71 -4.10 -17.66 2.18
C ARG A 71 -3.67 -18.79 3.11
N VAL A 72 -2.35 -18.98 3.23
CA VAL A 72 -1.73 -19.82 4.26
C VAL A 72 -1.82 -19.09 5.62
N GLN A 73 -2.09 -19.82 6.71
CA GLN A 73 -1.97 -19.25 8.06
C GLN A 73 -0.50 -18.92 8.36
N SER A 74 -0.19 -17.64 8.52
CA SER A 74 1.13 -17.15 8.94
C SER A 74 1.16 -16.84 10.44
N THR A 75 2.33 -16.93 11.08
CA THR A 75 2.52 -16.41 12.44
C THR A 75 2.53 -14.88 12.44
N LEU A 76 2.36 -14.27 13.61
CA LEU A 76 2.41 -12.82 13.76
C LEU A 76 3.76 -12.25 13.26
N GLU A 77 4.88 -12.89 13.58
CA GLU A 77 6.21 -12.46 13.15
C GLU A 77 6.35 -12.53 11.62
N GLN A 78 5.82 -13.59 11.00
CA GLN A 78 5.81 -13.74 9.54
C GLN A 78 4.93 -12.67 8.89
N ALA A 79 3.77 -12.36 9.47
CA ALA A 79 2.89 -11.31 8.99
C ALA A 79 3.56 -9.93 9.07
N ILE A 80 4.24 -9.62 10.18
CA ILE A 80 4.99 -8.36 10.35
C ILE A 80 6.16 -8.29 9.36
N ALA A 81 6.93 -9.36 9.21
CA ALA A 81 8.05 -9.40 8.26
C ALA A 81 7.57 -9.17 6.81
N TYR A 82 6.45 -9.80 6.43
CA TYR A 82 5.85 -9.61 5.11
C TYR A 82 5.32 -8.19 4.92
N ALA A 83 4.61 -7.63 5.90
CA ALA A 83 4.15 -6.24 5.85
C ALA A 83 5.34 -5.28 5.68
N ARG A 84 6.41 -5.43 6.47
CA ARG A 84 7.63 -4.61 6.31
C ARG A 84 8.24 -4.73 4.92
N PHE A 85 8.32 -5.94 4.37
CA PHE A 85 8.80 -6.14 3.00
C PHE A 85 7.94 -5.35 1.99
N THR A 86 6.62 -5.47 2.07
CA THR A 86 5.70 -4.76 1.16
C THR A 86 5.82 -3.23 1.27
N GLN A 87 5.95 -2.69 2.50
CA GLN A 87 6.12 -1.25 2.71
C GLN A 87 7.46 -0.74 2.17
N ASN A 88 8.54 -1.49 2.33
CA ASN A 88 9.84 -1.13 1.77
C ASN A 88 9.82 -1.09 0.24
N GLU A 89 9.16 -2.06 -0.39
CA GLU A 89 8.99 -2.07 -1.85
C GLU A 89 8.14 -0.90 -2.36
N LEU A 90 7.09 -0.50 -1.61
CA LEU A 90 6.31 0.70 -1.90
C LEU A 90 7.16 1.97 -1.80
N VAL A 91 7.93 2.12 -0.72
CA VAL A 91 8.86 3.24 -0.52
C VAL A 91 9.82 3.38 -1.70
N ARG A 92 10.51 2.29 -2.09
CA ARG A 92 11.45 2.30 -3.22
C ARG A 92 10.78 2.68 -4.53
N THR A 93 9.63 2.06 -4.82
CA THR A 93 8.85 2.33 -6.04
C THR A 93 8.46 3.80 -6.14
N ILE A 94 8.06 4.41 -5.02
CA ILE A 94 7.62 5.81 -4.99
C ILE A 94 8.81 6.76 -5.04
N GLU A 95 9.92 6.47 -4.36
CA GLU A 95 11.16 7.26 -4.45
C GLU A 95 11.66 7.36 -5.89
N GLU A 96 11.71 6.24 -6.60
CA GLU A 96 12.06 6.21 -8.02
C GLU A 96 11.07 7.03 -8.85
N ALA A 97 9.77 6.93 -8.58
CA ALA A 97 8.75 7.67 -9.32
C ALA A 97 8.83 9.19 -9.09
N VAL A 98 9.04 9.64 -7.85
CA VAL A 98 9.14 11.07 -7.50
C VAL A 98 10.29 11.76 -8.23
N LEU A 99 11.38 11.05 -8.52
CA LEU A 99 12.50 11.59 -9.30
C LEU A 99 12.19 11.73 -10.79
N ASN A 100 11.23 10.97 -11.31
CA ASN A 100 10.96 10.84 -12.74
C ASN A 100 9.60 11.44 -13.19
N ILE A 101 8.73 11.82 -12.25
CA ILE A 101 7.40 12.37 -12.54
C ILE A 101 7.39 13.89 -12.33
N PHE A 102 7.17 14.63 -13.41
CA PHE A 102 7.12 16.10 -13.42
C PHE A 102 5.70 16.69 -13.25
N ASP A 103 4.68 15.83 -13.14
CA ASP A 103 3.31 16.24 -12.77
C ASP A 103 3.33 16.67 -11.28
N ALA A 104 3.29 17.96 -11.01
CA ALA A 104 3.50 18.51 -9.67
C ALA A 104 2.42 18.08 -8.67
N GLU A 105 1.17 17.94 -9.12
CA GLU A 105 0.06 17.49 -8.27
C GLU A 105 0.25 16.01 -7.90
N LEU A 106 0.51 15.17 -8.90
CA LEU A 106 0.77 13.75 -8.65
C LEU A 106 2.03 13.54 -7.81
N ASN A 107 3.08 14.31 -8.05
CA ASN A 107 4.31 14.23 -7.27
C ASN A 107 4.06 14.62 -5.79
N SER A 108 3.23 15.64 -5.54
CA SER A 108 2.79 15.98 -4.18
C SER A 108 2.04 14.84 -3.49
N HIS A 109 1.13 14.16 -4.21
CA HIS A 109 0.45 12.97 -3.71
C HIS A 109 1.44 11.84 -3.38
N LEU A 110 2.37 11.56 -4.28
CA LEU A 110 3.39 10.53 -4.09
C LEU A 110 4.30 10.83 -2.89
N MET A 111 4.73 12.07 -2.69
CA MET A 111 5.52 12.45 -1.52
C MET A 111 4.76 12.27 -0.20
N LYS A 112 3.44 12.51 -0.17
CA LYS A 112 2.59 12.27 1.00
C LYS A 112 2.50 10.77 1.29
N ILE A 113 2.24 9.96 0.26
CA ILE A 113 2.18 8.50 0.35
C ILE A 113 3.53 7.94 0.84
N LEU A 114 4.65 8.44 0.30
CA LEU A 114 6.01 8.05 0.71
C LEU A 114 6.26 8.29 2.20
N ARG A 115 5.91 9.48 2.71
CA ARG A 115 6.06 9.80 4.14
C ARG A 115 5.23 8.84 5.01
N PHE A 116 4.02 8.55 4.57
CA PHE A 116 3.13 7.62 5.26
C PHE A 116 3.73 6.21 5.36
N HIS A 117 4.23 5.63 4.26
CA HIS A 117 4.84 4.29 4.34
C HIS A 117 6.08 4.23 5.22
N ARG A 118 6.91 5.28 5.22
CA ARG A 118 8.06 5.35 6.14
C ARG A 118 7.60 5.31 7.61
N GLN A 119 6.55 6.05 7.95
CA GLN A 119 5.95 6.00 9.28
C GLN A 119 5.36 4.61 9.61
N GLN A 120 4.73 3.94 8.65
CA GLN A 120 4.24 2.57 8.84
C GLN A 120 5.39 1.59 9.09
N ILE A 121 6.53 1.74 8.41
CA ILE A 121 7.72 0.90 8.65
C ILE A 121 8.24 1.10 10.07
N GLU A 122 8.40 2.35 10.51
CA GLU A 122 8.82 2.66 11.88
C GLU A 122 7.87 2.03 12.91
N GLN A 123 6.55 2.15 12.69
CA GLN A 123 5.56 1.52 13.55
C GLN A 123 5.69 -0.01 13.57
N LEU A 124 5.85 -0.66 12.42
CA LEU A 124 6.03 -2.11 12.34
C LEU A 124 7.32 -2.58 13.03
N GLU A 125 8.37 -1.76 13.03
CA GLU A 125 9.62 -2.05 13.74
C GLU A 125 9.44 -2.02 15.26
N THR A 126 8.59 -1.13 15.78
CA THR A 126 8.27 -1.10 17.22
C THR A 126 7.47 -2.30 17.71
N LEU A 127 6.80 -3.04 16.82
CA LEU A 127 6.03 -4.23 17.18
C LEU A 127 6.90 -5.48 17.42
N LEU A 128 8.16 -5.46 16.95
CA LEU A 128 9.12 -6.54 17.13
C LEU A 128 10.19 -6.22 18.19
N ALA A 129 10.14 -5.03 18.79
CA ALA A 129 11.06 -4.55 19.81
C ALA A 129 10.58 -4.90 21.21
#